data_AF-A0AAU7VYX5-F1
#
_entry.id   AF-A0AAU7VYX5-F1
#
_cell.length_a   1.000
_cell.length_b   1.000
_cell.length_c   1.000
_cell.angle_alpha   90.00
_cell.angle_beta   90.00
_cell.angle_gamma   90.00
#
_symmetry.space_group_name_H-M   'P 1'
#
loop_
_entity.id
_entity.type
_entity.pdbx_description
1 polymer ?
#
loop_
_entity_poly.entity_id
_entity_poly.type
_entity_poly.pdbx_seq_one_letter_code
_entity_poly.pdbx_strand_id
1 'polypeptide(L)'
;MDETTRILQDLLTRAAAAHGVHEQENLGGVYDEQWPQWYAAHMNAALEDLGLRILSADSDAALAAEDSAREELGETPQTTQ
;
A
#
# COMPACT_ATOMS: atom_id res chain seq x y z
N MET A 1 21.65 -0.14 -4.22
CA MET A 1 20.33 -0.08 -3.55
C MET A 1 19.32 -0.56 -4.57
N ASP A 2 18.58 -1.61 -4.24
CA ASP A 2 17.49 -2.09 -5.07
C ASP A 2 16.33 -1.07 -5.09
N GLU A 3 15.46 -1.20 -6.09
CA GLU A 3 14.39 -0.24 -6.33
C GLU A 3 13.37 -0.20 -5.20
N THR A 4 13.02 -1.36 -4.64
CA THR A 4 12.12 -1.46 -3.48
C THR A 4 12.66 -0.67 -2.30
N THR A 5 13.94 -0.85 -1.95
CA THR A 5 14.54 -0.09 -0.85
C THR A 5 14.55 1.41 -1.14
N ARG A 6 14.82 1.84 -2.38
CA ARG A 6 14.74 3.27 -2.76
C ARG A 6 13.34 3.84 -2.54
N ILE A 7 12.31 3.14 -3.04
CA ILE A 7 10.91 3.57 -2.91
C ILE A 7 10.52 3.67 -1.42
N LEU A 8 10.84 2.64 -0.63
CA LEU A 8 10.52 2.66 0.80
C LEU A 8 11.22 3.81 1.54
N GLN A 9 12.47 4.10 1.20
CA GLN A 9 13.19 5.23 1.80
C GLN A 9 12.53 6.58 1.47
N ASP A 10 12.12 6.80 0.22
CA ASP A 10 11.41 8.02 -0.18
C ASP A 10 10.08 8.16 0.58
N LEU A 11 9.28 7.09 0.61
CA LEU A 11 8.00 7.05 1.31
C LEU A 11 8.15 7.34 2.81
N LEU A 12 9.13 6.74 3.47
CA LEU A 12 9.42 6.99 4.89
C LEU A 12 9.84 8.44 5.15
N THR A 13 10.66 9.02 4.27
CA THR A 13 11.13 10.40 4.39
C THR A 13 9.97 11.38 4.25
N ARG A 14 9.08 11.14 3.28
CA ARG A 14 7.87 11.95 3.06
C ARG A 14 6.88 11.82 4.21
N ALA A 15 6.64 10.60 4.69
CA ALA A 15 5.78 10.33 5.84
C ALA A 15 6.30 11.05 7.09
N ALA A 16 7.61 11.03 7.35
CA ALA A 16 8.19 11.72 8.50
C ALA A 16 8.02 13.25 8.43
N ALA A 17 8.22 13.85 7.25
CA ALA A 17 7.98 15.28 7.07
C ALA A 17 6.50 15.65 7.29
N ALA A 18 5.58 14.86 6.75
CA ALA A 18 4.14 15.10 6.89
C ALA A 18 3.63 14.83 8.31
N HIS A 19 4.18 13.82 9.00
CA HIS A 19 3.82 13.51 10.39
C HIS A 19 4.29 14.61 11.35
N GLY A 20 5.46 15.20 11.15
CA GLY A 20 5.89 16.36 11.94
C GLY A 20 4.95 17.56 11.82
N VAL A 21 4.35 17.77 10.64
CA VAL A 21 3.28 18.77 10.46
C VAL A 21 2.01 18.34 11.20
N HIS A 22 1.61 17.07 11.10
CA HIS A 22 0.45 16.53 11.82
C HIS A 22 0.56 16.70 13.34
N GLU A 23 1.70 16.35 13.93
CA GLU A 23 1.93 16.55 15.36
C GLU A 23 1.81 18.02 15.74
N GLN A 24 2.45 18.91 14.98
CA GLN A 24 2.46 20.33 15.26
C GLN A 24 1.07 20.98 15.10
N GLU A 25 0.34 20.65 14.04
CA GLU A 25 -0.90 21.32 13.66
C GLU A 25 -2.15 20.66 14.25
N ASN A 26 -2.15 19.34 14.43
CA ASN A 26 -3.33 18.59 14.86
C ASN A 26 -3.24 18.09 16.30
N LEU A 27 -2.03 17.80 16.80
CA LEU A 27 -1.81 17.32 18.16
C LEU A 27 -1.22 18.39 19.09
N GLY A 28 -1.03 19.62 18.58
CA GLY A 28 -0.51 20.75 19.36
C GLY A 28 0.96 20.57 19.76
N GLY A 29 1.75 19.85 18.96
CA GLY A 29 3.15 19.53 19.23
C GLY A 29 3.35 18.39 20.23
N VAL A 30 2.27 17.68 20.61
CA VAL A 30 2.36 16.47 21.42
C VAL A 30 2.73 15.28 20.54
N TYR A 31 3.58 14.41 21.08
CA TYR A 31 3.96 13.16 20.45
C TYR A 31 2.73 12.31 20.11
N ASP A 32 2.67 11.83 18.88
CA ASP A 32 1.59 10.95 18.43
C ASP A 32 1.82 9.51 18.89
N GLU A 33 1.02 9.02 19.84
CA GLU A 33 1.06 7.60 20.26
C GLU A 33 0.59 6.63 19.15
N GLN A 34 -0.12 7.13 18.13
CA GLN A 34 -0.63 6.37 17.00
C GLN A 34 0.23 6.54 15.74
N TRP A 35 1.47 7.02 15.89
CA TRP A 35 2.39 7.23 14.78
C TRP A 35 2.55 6.00 13.86
N PRO A 36 2.56 4.72 14.32
CA PRO A 36 2.72 3.59 13.41
C PRO A 36 1.54 3.44 12.45
N GLN A 37 0.31 3.60 12.97
CA GLN A 37 -0.91 3.53 12.17
C GLN A 37 -0.97 4.70 11.18
N TRP A 38 -0.59 5.90 11.61
CA TRP A 38 -0.56 7.08 10.75
C TRP A 38 0.43 6.89 9.59
N TYR A 39 1.65 6.42 9.87
CA TYR A 39 2.66 6.15 8.85
C TYR A 39 2.17 5.10 7.85
N ALA A 40 1.58 3.99 8.33
CA ALA A 40 1.07 2.94 7.47
C ALA A 40 0.00 3.46 6.50
N ALA A 41 -0.97 4.24 6.99
CA ALA A 41 -2.01 4.83 6.16
C ALA A 41 -1.44 5.84 5.14
N HIS A 42 -0.52 6.70 5.58
CA HIS A 42 0.11 7.70 4.71
C HIS A 42 0.96 7.06 3.61
N MET A 43 1.76 6.04 3.96
CA MET A 43 2.56 5.30 2.99
C MET A 43 1.68 4.50 2.03
N ASN A 44 0.58 3.91 2.49
CA ASN A 44 -0.36 3.20 1.61
C ASN A 44 -0.98 4.15 0.56
N ALA A 45 -1.44 5.33 0.98
CA ALA A 45 -1.96 6.34 0.05
C ALA A 45 -0.89 6.78 -0.97
N ALA A 46 0.35 6.99 -0.52
CA ALA A 46 1.44 7.37 -1.42
C ALA A 46 1.86 6.24 -2.38
N LEU A 47 1.73 4.96 -1.97
CA LEU A 47 1.90 3.82 -2.86
C LEU A 47 0.81 3.79 -3.93
N GLU A 48 -0.45 4.00 -3.55
CA GLU A 48 -1.58 4.07 -4.48
C GLU A 48 -1.40 5.19 -5.52
N ASP A 49 -0.94 6.38 -5.08
CA ASP A 49 -0.62 7.50 -5.98
C ASP A 49 0.48 7.16 -7.00
N LEU A 50 1.40 6.27 -6.62
CA LEU A 50 2.47 5.78 -7.49
C LEU A 50 2.03 4.56 -8.33
N GLY A 51 0.80 4.06 -8.17
CA GLY A 51 0.32 2.84 -8.80
C GLY A 51 1.00 1.56 -8.27
N LEU A 52 1.51 1.61 -7.04
CA LEU A 52 2.22 0.52 -6.38
C LEU A 52 1.36 -0.09 -5.27
N ARG A 53 1.62 -1.37 -4.97
CA ARG A 53 1.04 -2.08 -3.82
C ARG A 53 2.07 -3.02 -3.22
N ILE A 54 2.03 -3.20 -1.91
CA ILE A 54 2.85 -4.22 -1.21
C ILE A 54 2.05 -5.52 -1.20
N LEU A 55 2.69 -6.60 -1.65
CA LEU A 55 2.13 -7.94 -1.62
C LEU A 55 2.97 -8.82 -0.71
N SER A 56 2.33 -9.72 0.04
CA SER A 56 3.04 -10.83 0.65
C SER A 56 3.29 -11.88 -0.43
N ALA A 57 4.48 -12.49 -0.44
CA ALA A 57 4.78 -13.55 -1.39
C ALA A 57 3.79 -14.72 -1.29
N ASP A 58 3.29 -14.99 -0.07
CA ASP A 58 2.30 -16.04 0.17
C ASP A 58 0.90 -15.70 -0.36
N SER A 59 0.47 -14.42 -0.27
CA SER A 59 -0.83 -14.00 -0.83
C SER A 59 -0.78 -13.77 -2.34
N ASP A 60 0.37 -13.38 -2.89
CA ASP A 60 0.56 -13.25 -4.34
C ASP A 60 0.49 -14.62 -5.02
N ALA A 61 1.12 -15.64 -4.42
CA ALA A 61 1.01 -17.03 -4.90
C ALA A 61 -0.42 -17.57 -4.83
N ALA A 62 -1.19 -17.21 -3.79
CA ALA A 62 -2.59 -17.58 -3.68
C ALA A 62 -3.46 -16.89 -4.75
N LEU A 63 -3.26 -15.59 -5.00
CA LEU A 63 -3.97 -14.84 -6.04
C LEU A 63 -3.64 -15.34 -7.45
N ALA A 64 -2.38 -15.67 -7.73
CA ALA A 64 -1.97 -16.25 -9.01
C ALA A 64 -2.59 -17.65 -9.23
N ALA A 65 -2.72 -18.45 -8.18
CA ALA A 65 -3.37 -19.76 -8.24
C ALA A 65 -4.89 -19.62 -8.47
N GLU A 66 -5.54 -18.64 -7.87
CA GLU A 66 -6.96 -18.33 -8.08
C GLU A 66 -7.24 -17.82 -9.50
N ASP A 67 -6.39 -16.95 -10.05
CA ASP A 67 -6.56 -16.44 -11.43
C ASP A 67 -6.35 -17.56 -12.47
N SER A 68 -5.35 -18.41 -12.26
CA SER A 68 -5.11 -19.61 -13.09
C SER A 68 -6.28 -20.60 -13.04
N ALA A 69 -6.86 -20.82 -11.85
CA ALA A 69 -8.04 -21.67 -11.69
C ALA A 69 -9.28 -21.09 -12.37
N ARG A 70 -9.39 -19.75 -12.45
CA ARG A 70 -10.49 -19.06 -13.13
C ARG A 70 -10.37 -19.09 -14.65
N GLU A 71 -9.15 -19.02 -15.19
CA GLU A 71 -8.89 -19.24 -16.62
C GLU A 71 -9.15 -20.69 -17.06
N GLU A 72 -8.77 -21.68 -16.24
CA GLU A 72 -9.02 -23.11 -16.50
C GLU A 72 -10.51 -23.48 -16.49
N LEU A 73 -11.35 -22.76 -15.75
CA LEU A 73 -12.80 -23.01 -15.64
C LEU A 73 -13.66 -22.35 -16.73
N GLY A 74 -13.08 -21.57 -17.65
CA GLY A 74 -13.73 -21.19 -18.91
C GLY A 74 -15.10 -20.51 -18.79
N GLU A 75 -15.31 -19.59 -17.83
CA GLU A 75 -16.55 -18.81 -17.75
C GLU A 75 -16.57 -17.71 -18.83
N THR A 76 -17.07 -18.06 -20.02
CA THR A 76 -17.44 -17.09 -21.05
C THR A 76 -18.59 -16.19 -20.54
N PRO A 77 -18.60 -14.88 -20.81
CA PRO A 77 -19.73 -14.04 -20.47
C PRO A 77 -20.96 -14.50 -21.27
N GLN A 78 -22.06 -14.82 -20.57
CA GLN A 78 -23.35 -15.07 -21.21
C GLN A 78 -23.83 -13.79 -21.91
N THR A 79 -23.73 -13.77 -23.24
CA THR A 79 -24.53 -12.89 -24.09
C THR A 79 -26.00 -13.23 -23.88
N THR A 80 -26.70 -12.43 -23.09
CA THR A 80 -28.17 -12.47 -22.98
C THR A 80 -28.74 -11.84 -24.25
N GLN A 81 -29.59 -12.60 -24.96
CA GLN A 81 -30.39 -12.15 -26.10
C GLN A 81 -31.52 -11.22 -25.68
#